data_AF-A0A8S3XY28-F1
#
_entry.id   AF-A0A8S3XY28-F1
#
_cell.length_a   1.000
_cell.length_b   1.000
_cell.length_c   1.000
_cell.angle_alpha   90.00
_cell.angle_beta   90.00
_cell.angle_gamma   90.00
#
_symmetry.space_group_name_H-M   'P 1'
#
loop_
_entity.id
_entity.type
_entity.pdbx_description
1 polymer ?
#
loop_
_entity_poly.entity_id
_entity_poly.type
_entity_poly.pdbx_seq_one_letter_code
_entity_poly.pdbx_strand_id
1 'polypeptide(L)'
;MSMRKAIVRSVIHHNKNRKDNAITILHSDIINSVAHAYGNHRICQDYNCDKEKVYSDGLKTIQNSTFLFRMNSIISNVAAKSRSLIENVNTNLVECFNNVIAKFIGGKRINFALKRGYQGRCNAAVVKFNEKSAISQVQNTLTNKNRPEMGLTVVVEKKTEEAQKRKNNSERPVRKKIRKLTDAKQKQNDYGPASLDPDMSQSELEVAKE
;
A
#
# COMPACT_ATOMS: atom_id res chain seq x y z
N MET A 1 3.10 3.54 24.80
CA MET A 1 1.67 3.55 24.38
C MET A 1 1.60 4.15 22.99
N SER A 2 0.85 3.57 22.05
CA SER A 2 0.86 4.00 20.64
C SER A 2 -0.33 4.91 20.34
N MET A 3 -0.09 6.08 19.72
CA MET A 3 -1.12 7.00 19.21
C MET A 3 -2.22 6.28 18.43
N ARG A 4 -1.80 5.33 17.57
CA ARG A 4 -2.70 4.52 16.74
C ARG A 4 -3.72 3.74 17.57
N LYS A 5 -3.31 3.17 18.71
CA LYS A 5 -4.19 2.35 19.54
C LYS A 5 -5.32 3.19 20.14
N ALA A 6 -4.99 4.39 20.62
CA ALA A 6 -5.98 5.34 21.15
C ALA A 6 -6.99 5.75 20.07
N ILE A 7 -6.51 6.15 18.89
CA ILE A 7 -7.36 6.55 17.76
C ILE A 7 -8.30 5.42 17.34
N VAL A 8 -7.78 4.20 17.15
CA VAL A 8 -8.60 3.06 16.71
C VAL A 8 -9.68 2.72 17.74
N ARG A 9 -9.37 2.75 19.04
CA ARG A 9 -10.36 2.52 20.10
C ARG A 9 -11.45 3.60 20.09
N SER A 10 -11.09 4.87 19.96
CA SER A 10 -12.05 5.98 19.84
C SER A 10 -12.97 5.80 18.63
N VAL A 11 -12.42 5.48 17.46
CA VAL A 11 -13.22 5.26 16.23
C VAL A 11 -14.21 4.10 16.41
N ILE A 12 -13.75 2.97 16.97
CA ILE A 12 -14.63 1.81 17.23
C ILE A 12 -15.75 2.17 18.20
N HIS A 13 -15.46 2.94 19.25
CA HIS A 13 -16.46 3.35 20.23
C HIS A 13 -17.55 4.24 19.60
N HIS A 14 -17.15 5.29 18.87
CA HIS A 14 -18.07 6.24 18.25
C HIS A 14 -18.82 5.66 17.05
N ASN A 15 -18.26 4.67 16.36
CA ASN A 15 -18.98 3.93 15.32
C ASN A 15 -20.11 3.07 15.90
N LYS A 16 -19.87 2.43 17.07
CA LYS A 16 -20.90 1.67 17.79
C LYS A 16 -21.96 2.56 18.44
N ASN A 17 -21.54 3.68 19.03
CA ASN A 17 -22.39 4.61 19.78
C ASN A 17 -22.57 5.92 19.01
N ARG A 18 -23.36 5.88 17.93
CA ARG A 18 -23.61 7.07 17.10
C ARG A 18 -24.43 8.10 17.87
N LYS A 19 -23.72 9.08 18.44
CA LYS A 19 -24.28 10.33 18.99
C LYS A 19 -24.14 11.44 17.95
N ASP A 20 -25.02 12.44 17.99
CA ASP A 20 -24.96 13.58 17.06
C ASP A 20 -23.64 14.36 17.15
N ASN A 21 -23.04 14.40 18.35
CA ASN A 21 -21.75 15.04 18.61
C ASN A 21 -20.54 14.09 18.45
N ALA A 22 -20.71 12.89 17.91
CA ALA A 22 -19.63 11.90 17.82
C ALA A 22 -18.44 12.40 16.98
N ILE A 23 -18.70 13.21 15.95
CA ILE A 23 -17.66 13.75 15.07
C ILE A 23 -16.74 14.72 15.82
N THR A 24 -17.30 15.64 16.60
CA THR A 24 -16.52 16.64 17.34
C THR A 24 -15.75 16.01 18.50
N ILE A 25 -16.35 15.02 19.17
CA ILE A 25 -15.68 14.26 20.24
C ILE A 25 -14.55 13.39 19.67
N LEU A 26 -14.75 12.73 18.52
CA LEU A 26 -13.69 11.96 17.89
C LEU A 26 -12.53 12.87 17.43
N HIS A 27 -12.85 14.06 16.92
CA HIS A 27 -11.85 15.04 16.52
C HIS A 27 -10.94 15.43 17.70
N SER A 28 -11.52 15.75 18.86
CA SER A 28 -10.75 16.09 20.06
C SER A 28 -9.96 14.89 20.61
N ASP A 29 -10.52 13.68 20.56
CA ASP A 29 -9.83 12.44 20.92
C ASP A 29 -8.59 12.19 20.05
N ILE A 30 -8.70 12.39 18.74
CA ILE A 30 -7.58 12.21 17.80
C ILE A 30 -6.47 13.23 18.09
N ILE A 31 -6.81 14.49 18.36
CA ILE A 31 -5.81 15.51 18.75
C ILE A 31 -5.13 15.12 20.07
N ASN A 32 -5.90 14.65 21.04
CA ASN A 32 -5.39 14.21 22.34
C ASN A 32 -4.51 12.95 22.25
N SER A 33 -4.49 12.24 21.12
CA SER A 33 -3.65 11.06 20.93
C SER A 33 -2.15 11.34 21.10
N VAL A 34 -1.69 12.55 20.77
CA VAL A 34 -0.30 12.98 20.98
C VAL A 34 -0.01 13.11 22.47
N ALA A 35 -0.85 13.87 23.19
CA ALA A 35 -0.72 14.01 24.64
C ALA A 35 -0.76 12.66 25.36
N HIS A 36 -1.67 11.76 24.93
CA HIS A 36 -1.73 10.38 25.40
C HIS A 36 -0.43 9.59 25.18
N ALA A 37 0.20 9.72 24.01
CA ALA A 37 1.45 9.04 23.69
C ALA A 37 2.62 9.51 24.56
N TYR A 38 2.64 10.80 24.90
CA TYR A 38 3.63 11.43 25.78
C TYR A 38 3.22 11.41 27.26
N GLY A 39 2.22 10.60 27.62
CA GLY A 39 1.85 10.25 28.98
C GLY A 39 0.99 11.28 29.73
N ASN A 40 0.49 12.32 29.06
CA ASN A 40 -0.53 13.20 29.64
C ASN A 40 -1.92 12.59 29.43
N HIS A 41 -2.48 12.02 30.51
CA HIS A 41 -3.74 11.28 30.46
C HIS A 41 -4.94 12.06 31.01
N ARG A 42 -4.79 13.34 31.36
CA ARG A 42 -5.86 14.17 31.98
C ARG A 42 -7.14 14.26 31.15
N ILE A 43 -6.98 14.33 29.83
CA ILE A 43 -8.08 14.52 28.86
C ILE A 43 -8.48 13.18 28.21
N CYS A 44 -7.80 12.09 28.56
CA CYS A 44 -8.13 10.78 28.02
C CYS A 44 -9.49 10.30 28.55
N GLN A 45 -10.18 9.57 27.68
CA GLN A 45 -11.46 8.96 28.01
C GLN A 45 -11.26 7.49 28.35
N ASP A 46 -12.15 6.92 29.16
CA ASP A 46 -11.95 5.58 29.71
C ASP A 46 -12.00 4.50 28.62
N TYR A 47 -12.67 4.75 27.49
CA TYR A 47 -12.71 3.83 26.35
C TYR A 47 -11.44 3.84 25.49
N ASN A 48 -10.64 4.91 25.53
CA ASN A 48 -9.43 5.04 24.71
C ASN A 48 -8.13 4.83 25.51
N CYS A 49 -8.19 4.98 26.83
CA CYS A 49 -7.05 4.90 27.73
C CYS A 49 -7.37 4.06 28.98
N ASP A 50 -6.53 3.06 29.25
CA ASP A 50 -6.70 2.15 30.39
C ASP A 50 -5.97 2.67 31.66
N LYS A 51 -5.34 3.85 31.59
CA LYS A 51 -4.53 4.42 32.67
C LYS A 51 -5.31 5.45 33.48
N GLU A 52 -4.92 5.61 34.73
CA GLU A 52 -5.36 6.71 35.57
C GLU A 52 -5.08 8.07 34.92
N LYS A 53 -5.94 9.06 35.22
CA LYS A 53 -5.92 10.41 34.65
C LYS A 53 -4.81 11.28 35.26
N VAL A 54 -3.59 10.75 35.25
CA VAL A 54 -2.39 11.34 35.82
C VAL A 54 -1.66 12.16 34.77
N TYR A 55 -0.96 13.19 35.25
CA TYR A 55 -0.09 14.01 34.45
C TYR A 55 1.30 13.39 34.36
N SER A 56 1.91 13.41 33.17
CA SER A 56 3.34 13.14 33.03
C SER A 56 4.01 14.24 32.23
N ASP A 57 5.29 14.48 32.55
CA ASP A 57 6.05 15.61 32.01
C ASP A 57 6.60 15.37 30.59
N GLY A 58 6.39 14.17 30.02
CA GLY A 58 6.93 13.79 28.71
C GLY A 58 6.46 14.67 27.55
N LEU A 59 5.35 15.40 27.70
CA LEU A 59 4.91 16.38 26.71
C LEU A 59 5.69 17.71 26.82
N LYS A 60 6.11 18.13 28.02
CA LYS A 60 6.86 19.38 28.22
C LYS A 60 8.21 19.35 27.52
N THR A 61 8.87 18.18 27.51
CA THR A 61 10.18 18.01 26.86
C THR A 61 10.16 18.30 25.36
N ILE A 62 9.01 18.12 24.71
CA ILE A 62 8.85 18.34 23.26
C ILE A 62 7.95 19.55 22.93
N GLN A 63 7.44 20.26 23.94
CA GLN A 63 6.39 21.27 23.78
C GLN A 63 6.81 22.41 22.83
N ASN A 64 8.09 22.79 22.86
CA ASN A 64 8.64 23.87 22.04
C ASN A 64 9.42 23.36 20.81
N SER A 65 9.26 22.08 20.46
CA SER A 65 9.96 21.48 19.32
C SER A 65 9.19 21.64 18.01
N THR A 66 9.92 21.85 16.90
CA THR A 66 9.35 21.76 15.54
C THR A 66 8.79 20.37 15.24
N PHE A 67 9.30 19.36 15.94
CA PHE A 67 8.82 17.99 15.87
C PHE A 67 7.37 17.87 16.35
N LEU A 68 7.03 18.44 17.51
CA LEU A 68 5.65 18.45 18.00
C LEU A 68 4.72 19.22 17.05
N PHE A 69 5.16 20.35 16.49
CA PHE A 69 4.40 21.08 15.50
C PHE A 69 4.08 20.21 14.26
N ARG A 70 5.07 19.50 13.71
CA ARG A 70 4.87 18.59 12.58
C ARG A 70 3.95 17.42 12.93
N MET A 71 4.10 16.84 14.12
CA MET A 71 3.20 15.78 14.58
C MET A 71 1.77 16.28 14.68
N ASN A 72 1.54 17.43 15.32
CA ASN A 72 0.22 18.03 15.44
C ASN A 72 -0.38 18.34 14.07
N SER A 73 0.41 18.83 13.11
CA SER A 73 -0.06 19.03 11.73
C SER A 73 -0.55 17.73 11.08
N ILE A 74 0.21 16.64 11.21
CA ILE A 74 -0.19 15.31 10.69
C ILE A 74 -1.45 14.80 11.39
N ILE A 75 -1.52 14.92 12.71
CA ILE A 75 -2.66 14.45 13.50
C ILE A 75 -3.91 15.28 13.22
N SER A 76 -3.79 16.59 13.05
CA SER A 76 -4.91 17.46 12.66
C SER A 76 -5.48 17.08 11.30
N ASN A 77 -4.64 16.66 10.34
CA ASN A 77 -5.13 16.15 9.06
C ASN A 77 -5.94 14.85 9.20
N VAL A 78 -5.61 14.02 10.20
CA VAL A 78 -6.40 12.81 10.53
C VAL A 78 -7.69 13.21 11.25
N ALA A 79 -7.61 14.15 12.21
CA ALA A 79 -8.76 14.64 12.96
C ALA A 79 -9.81 15.30 12.04
N ALA A 80 -9.38 16.06 11.02
CA ALA A 80 -10.27 16.65 10.02
C ALA A 80 -11.11 15.60 9.26
N LYS A 81 -10.64 14.34 9.20
CA LYS A 81 -11.35 13.21 8.57
C LYS A 81 -12.23 12.41 9.54
N SER A 82 -12.50 12.93 10.75
CA SER A 82 -13.30 12.24 11.78
C SER A 82 -14.66 11.76 11.28
N ARG A 83 -15.33 12.56 10.45
CA ARG A 83 -16.61 12.18 9.85
C ARG A 83 -16.49 10.91 9.00
N SER A 84 -15.57 10.93 8.03
CA SER A 84 -15.32 9.77 7.15
C SER A 84 -14.87 8.54 7.94
N LEU A 85 -14.12 8.72 9.03
CA LEU A 85 -13.68 7.64 9.92
C LEU A 85 -14.85 6.96 10.65
N ILE A 86 -15.85 7.73 11.11
CA ILE A 86 -17.05 7.20 11.78
C ILE A 86 -17.96 6.48 10.77
N GLU A 87 -18.18 7.12 9.63
CA GLU A 87 -19.00 6.57 8.54
C GLU A 87 -18.29 5.39 7.83
N ASN A 88 -17.03 5.13 8.16
CA ASN A 88 -16.16 4.13 7.54
C ASN A 88 -16.13 4.27 6.00
N VAL A 89 -16.19 5.52 5.52
CA VAL A 89 -16.13 5.84 4.10
C VAL A 89 -14.68 5.75 3.69
N ASN A 90 -14.39 4.78 2.83
CA ASN A 90 -13.09 4.67 2.20
C ASN A 90 -12.98 5.70 1.07
N THR A 91 -11.76 6.17 0.84
CA THR A 91 -11.42 6.74 -0.44
C THR A 91 -11.72 5.71 -1.53
N ASN A 92 -12.24 6.17 -2.67
CA ASN A 92 -12.69 5.39 -3.83
C ASN A 92 -12.08 3.96 -3.91
N LEU A 93 -12.91 2.94 -4.16
CA LEU A 93 -12.47 1.55 -4.36
C LEU A 93 -11.25 1.44 -5.29
N VAL A 94 -11.19 2.28 -6.32
CA VAL A 94 -10.05 2.37 -7.26
C VAL A 94 -8.77 2.80 -6.55
N GLU A 95 -8.81 3.78 -5.66
CA GLU A 95 -7.64 4.21 -4.88
C GLU A 95 -7.19 3.14 -3.88
N CYS A 96 -8.14 2.47 -3.24
CA CYS A 96 -7.85 1.34 -2.35
C CYS A 96 -7.15 0.21 -3.12
N PHE A 97 -7.63 -0.11 -4.32
CA PHE A 97 -7.03 -1.11 -5.19
C PHE A 97 -5.64 -0.69 -5.69
N ASN A 98 -5.48 0.58 -6.11
CA ASN A 98 -4.20 1.13 -6.55
C ASN A 98 -3.14 1.09 -5.44
N ASN A 99 -3.53 1.31 -4.18
CA ASN A 99 -2.63 1.13 -3.03
C ASN A 99 -2.14 -0.33 -2.90
N VAL A 100 -3.02 -1.32 -3.15
CA VAL A 100 -2.62 -2.74 -3.16
C VAL A 100 -1.68 -3.03 -4.34
N ILE A 101 -1.99 -2.54 -5.54
CA ILE A 101 -1.10 -2.67 -6.71
C ILE A 101 0.29 -2.08 -6.39
N ALA A 102 0.35 -0.87 -5.82
CA ALA A 102 1.62 -0.21 -5.48
C ALA A 102 2.48 -1.05 -4.52
N LYS A 103 1.87 -1.75 -3.56
CA LYS A 103 2.55 -2.68 -2.65
C LYS A 103 3.10 -3.89 -3.39
N PHE A 104 2.34 -4.48 -4.32
CA PHE A 104 2.82 -5.61 -5.13
C PHE A 104 3.95 -5.23 -6.08
N ILE A 105 3.91 -4.01 -6.60
CA ILE A 105 4.98 -3.44 -7.42
C ILE A 105 6.24 -3.17 -6.59
N GLY A 106 6.12 -3.04 -5.26
CA GLY A 106 7.25 -2.82 -4.34
C GLY A 106 7.87 -1.43 -4.47
N GLY A 107 7.17 -0.50 -5.14
CA GLY A 107 7.78 0.72 -5.67
C GLY A 107 8.91 0.44 -6.67
N LYS A 108 9.42 1.48 -7.32
CA LYS A 108 10.45 1.43 -8.39
C LYS A 108 11.77 0.72 -8.01
N ARG A 109 11.96 0.27 -6.75
CA ARG A 109 13.26 -0.08 -6.15
C ARG A 109 13.64 -1.57 -6.17
N ILE A 110 12.69 -2.50 -6.29
CA ILE A 110 13.01 -3.93 -6.36
C ILE A 110 12.64 -4.43 -7.74
N ASN A 111 13.66 -4.50 -8.61
CA ASN A 111 13.48 -4.83 -10.01
C ASN A 111 13.22 -6.34 -10.20
N PHE A 112 11.99 -6.78 -9.92
CA PHE A 112 11.49 -8.09 -10.38
C PHE A 112 11.13 -8.04 -11.88
N ALA A 113 11.90 -7.33 -12.72
CA ALA A 113 11.73 -7.34 -14.18
C ALA A 113 12.22 -8.67 -14.77
N LEU A 114 11.50 -9.73 -14.42
CA LEU A 114 11.37 -10.91 -15.26
C LEU A 114 10.06 -10.76 -16.05
N LYS A 115 10.03 -11.32 -17.26
CA LYS A 115 8.90 -11.28 -18.20
C LYS A 115 7.56 -11.52 -17.47
N ARG A 116 6.52 -10.71 -17.78
CA ARG A 116 5.18 -10.67 -17.14
C ARG A 116 5.07 -9.99 -15.76
N GLY A 117 6.10 -9.26 -15.33
CA GLY A 117 6.15 -8.62 -14.01
C GLY A 117 4.94 -7.76 -13.63
N TYR A 118 4.55 -6.77 -14.44
CA TYR A 118 3.47 -5.84 -14.06
C TYR A 118 2.08 -6.51 -14.07
N GLN A 119 1.69 -7.14 -15.18
CA GLN A 119 0.40 -7.84 -15.29
C GLN A 119 0.22 -8.92 -14.22
N GLY A 120 1.25 -9.73 -13.95
CA GLY A 120 1.20 -10.73 -12.88
C GLY A 120 1.02 -10.12 -11.49
N ARG A 121 1.64 -8.96 -11.22
CA ARG A 121 1.47 -8.22 -9.97
C ARG A 121 0.08 -7.59 -9.84
N CYS A 122 -0.49 -7.07 -10.92
CA CYS A 122 -1.88 -6.60 -10.91
C CYS A 122 -2.85 -7.75 -10.65
N ASN A 123 -2.67 -8.90 -11.31
CA ASN A 123 -3.50 -10.08 -11.08
C ASN A 123 -3.40 -10.57 -9.62
N ALA A 124 -2.18 -10.60 -9.07
CA ALA A 124 -1.97 -10.90 -7.66
C ALA A 124 -2.64 -9.88 -6.71
N ALA A 125 -2.59 -8.59 -7.07
CA ALA A 125 -3.27 -7.53 -6.35
C ALA A 125 -4.79 -7.71 -6.35
N VAL A 126 -5.39 -8.13 -7.46
CA VAL A 126 -6.84 -8.40 -7.56
C VAL A 126 -7.24 -9.50 -6.57
N VAL A 127 -6.52 -10.63 -6.60
CA VAL A 127 -6.78 -11.76 -5.68
C VAL A 127 -6.66 -11.29 -4.22
N LYS A 128 -5.59 -10.57 -3.89
CA LYS A 128 -5.37 -10.06 -2.52
C LYS A 128 -6.44 -9.05 -2.09
N PHE A 129 -6.89 -8.18 -2.99
CA PHE A 129 -7.89 -7.16 -2.70
C PHE A 129 -9.26 -7.79 -2.39
N ASN A 130 -9.65 -8.82 -3.16
CA ASN A 130 -10.93 -9.50 -3.01
C ASN A 130 -10.95 -10.48 -1.84
N GLU A 131 -9.96 -11.36 -1.72
CA GLU A 131 -9.96 -12.42 -0.70
C GLU A 131 -9.49 -11.95 0.67
N LYS A 132 -8.77 -10.82 0.75
CA LYS A 132 -8.08 -10.29 1.96
C LYS A 132 -7.05 -11.26 2.59
N SER A 133 -6.96 -12.51 2.12
CA SER A 133 -6.07 -13.60 2.51
C SER A 133 -4.62 -13.39 2.06
N ALA A 134 -3.64 -14.08 2.64
CA ALA A 134 -2.27 -14.04 2.12
C ALA A 134 -2.17 -14.85 0.82
N ILE A 135 -1.48 -14.33 -0.21
CA ILE A 135 -1.34 -15.05 -1.50
C ILE A 135 -0.73 -16.44 -1.33
N SER A 136 0.12 -16.63 -0.31
CA SER A 136 0.65 -17.95 0.03
C SER A 136 -0.45 -18.98 0.33
N GLN A 137 -1.55 -18.56 0.96
CA GLN A 137 -2.69 -19.44 1.25
C GLN A 137 -3.40 -19.85 -0.04
N VAL A 138 -3.62 -18.90 -0.96
CA VAL A 138 -4.20 -19.15 -2.29
C VAL A 138 -3.29 -20.04 -3.13
N GLN A 139 -1.98 -19.82 -3.08
CA GLN A 139 -1.03 -20.67 -3.77
C GLN A 139 -1.07 -22.09 -3.19
N ASN A 140 -1.13 -22.24 -1.87
CA ASN A 140 -1.14 -23.54 -1.22
C ASN A 140 -2.42 -24.33 -1.50
N THR A 141 -3.57 -23.65 -1.60
CA THR A 141 -4.84 -24.27 -2.02
C THR A 141 -4.81 -24.65 -3.49
N LEU A 142 -4.35 -23.77 -4.39
CA LEU A 142 -4.26 -24.03 -5.83
C LEU A 142 -3.24 -25.13 -6.18
N THR A 143 -2.08 -25.14 -5.53
CA THR A 143 -1.02 -26.12 -5.80
C THR A 143 -1.14 -27.40 -4.97
N ASN A 144 -2.19 -27.53 -4.15
CA ASN A 144 -2.37 -28.65 -3.22
C ASN A 144 -1.12 -28.96 -2.38
N LYS A 145 -0.24 -27.99 -2.15
CA LYS A 145 1.00 -28.18 -1.37
C LYS A 145 0.72 -28.45 0.11
N ASN A 146 -0.49 -28.11 0.57
CA ASN A 146 -0.99 -28.43 1.90
C ASN A 146 -1.73 -29.78 1.95
N ARG A 147 -1.83 -30.54 0.85
CA ARG A 147 -2.24 -31.95 0.92
C ARG A 147 -1.01 -32.78 1.30
N PRO A 148 -1.08 -33.60 2.37
CA PRO A 148 0.00 -34.52 2.74
C PRO A 148 0.20 -35.69 1.76
N GLU A 149 -0.41 -35.66 0.57
CA GLU A 149 -0.31 -36.74 -0.43
C GLU A 149 1.02 -36.70 -1.22
N MET A 150 1.59 -35.52 -1.47
CA MET A 150 2.96 -35.43 -1.99
C MET A 150 3.90 -35.18 -0.83
N GLY A 151 4.51 -36.28 -0.35
CA GLY A 151 5.42 -36.30 0.78
C GLY A 151 6.49 -35.20 0.69
N LEU A 152 6.87 -34.69 1.86
CA LEU A 152 7.92 -33.68 2.04
C LEU A 152 9.20 -34.01 1.26
N THR A 153 9.49 -35.31 1.07
CA THR A 153 10.57 -35.86 0.24
C THR A 153 10.52 -35.39 -1.20
N VAL A 154 9.37 -35.50 -1.88
CA VAL A 154 9.19 -35.07 -3.28
C VAL A 154 9.40 -33.56 -3.42
N VAL A 155 8.98 -32.78 -2.41
CA VAL A 155 9.18 -31.32 -2.39
C VAL A 155 10.66 -30.96 -2.20
N VAL A 156 11.37 -31.68 -1.32
CA VAL A 156 12.80 -31.51 -1.10
C VAL A 156 13.59 -31.91 -2.35
N GLU A 157 13.26 -33.05 -2.96
CA GLU A 157 13.86 -33.55 -4.20
C GLU A 157 13.70 -32.53 -5.34
N LYS A 158 12.49 -32.01 -5.56
CA LYS A 158 12.25 -30.97 -6.57
C LYS A 158 13.06 -29.71 -6.30
N LYS A 159 13.16 -29.27 -5.05
CA LYS A 159 13.98 -28.10 -4.67
C LYS A 159 15.47 -28.36 -4.92
N THR A 160 15.95 -29.56 -4.60
CA THR A 160 17.34 -29.94 -4.87
C THR A 160 17.62 -30.00 -6.37
N GLU A 161 16.73 -30.58 -7.17
CA GLU A 161 16.84 -30.60 -8.63
C GLU A 161 16.83 -29.20 -9.24
N GLU A 162 15.96 -28.31 -8.76
CA GLU A 162 15.92 -26.93 -9.20
C GLU A 162 17.19 -26.17 -8.82
N ALA A 163 17.73 -26.39 -7.61
CA ALA A 163 19.00 -25.80 -7.19
C ALA A 163 20.17 -26.31 -8.03
N GLN A 164 20.20 -27.60 -8.35
CA GLN A 164 21.19 -28.22 -9.24
C GLN A 164 21.08 -27.63 -10.66
N LYS A 165 19.87 -27.51 -11.20
CA LYS A 165 19.62 -26.89 -12.52
C LYS A 165 20.05 -25.42 -12.56
N ARG A 166 19.88 -24.67 -11.46
CA ARG A 166 20.35 -23.28 -11.35
C ARG A 166 21.87 -23.18 -11.35
N LYS A 167 22.56 -24.03 -10.57
CA LYS A 167 24.04 -24.15 -10.57
C LYS A 167 24.55 -24.51 -11.96
N ASN A 168 23.98 -25.54 -12.58
CA ASN A 168 24.35 -25.96 -13.92
C ASN A 168 24.09 -24.86 -14.96
N ASN A 169 23.04 -24.03 -14.79
CA ASN A 169 22.79 -22.88 -15.67
C ASN A 169 23.71 -21.69 -15.40
N SER A 170 24.21 -21.49 -14.17
CA SER A 170 25.20 -20.45 -13.87
C SER A 170 26.61 -20.82 -14.35
N GLU A 171 26.93 -22.12 -14.35
CA GLU A 171 28.19 -22.66 -14.85
C GLU A 171 28.22 -22.77 -16.39
N ARG A 172 27.05 -22.80 -17.04
CA ARG A 172 26.98 -22.74 -18.49
C ARG A 172 27.59 -21.42 -18.96
N PRO A 173 28.51 -21.46 -19.95
CA PRO A 173 29.03 -20.24 -20.54
C PRO A 173 27.86 -19.41 -21.04
N VAL A 174 27.84 -18.12 -20.70
CA VAL A 174 26.82 -17.18 -21.15
C VAL A 174 26.81 -17.22 -22.67
N ARG A 175 25.89 -17.98 -23.27
CA ARG A 175 25.61 -17.86 -24.69
C ARG A 175 25.15 -16.43 -24.87
N LYS A 176 26.03 -15.57 -25.41
CA LYS A 176 25.64 -14.28 -25.93
C LYS A 176 24.53 -14.59 -26.92
N LYS A 177 23.27 -14.39 -26.51
CA LYS A 177 22.18 -14.33 -27.47
C LYS A 177 22.57 -13.14 -28.33
N ILE A 178 23.14 -13.43 -29.50
CA ILE A 178 23.14 -12.49 -30.60
C ILE A 178 21.66 -12.27 -30.83
N ARG A 179 21.12 -11.24 -30.17
CA ARG A 179 19.87 -10.65 -30.59
C ARG A 179 20.24 -10.16 -31.97
N LYS A 180 19.92 -10.96 -33.01
CA LYS A 180 19.69 -10.36 -34.31
C LYS A 180 18.66 -9.29 -33.98
N LEU A 181 19.09 -8.02 -34.03
CA LEU A 181 18.15 -6.95 -34.21
C LEU A 181 17.31 -7.46 -35.37
N THR A 182 16.06 -7.79 -35.10
CA THR A 182 15.11 -7.95 -36.19
C THR A 182 15.28 -6.67 -36.98
N ASP A 183 15.84 -6.75 -38.18
CA ASP A 183 15.94 -5.61 -39.08
C ASP A 183 14.60 -4.89 -39.01
N ALA A 184 14.69 -3.62 -38.64
CA ALA A 184 13.58 -2.83 -38.15
C ALA A 184 12.34 -3.08 -39.01
N LYS A 185 11.37 -3.78 -38.44
CA LYS A 185 10.03 -3.83 -39.03
C LYS A 185 9.50 -2.39 -38.98
N GLN A 186 9.44 -1.78 -40.16
CA GLN A 186 8.88 -0.47 -40.50
C GLN A 186 9.58 0.74 -39.85
N LYS A 187 9.87 1.76 -40.68
CA LYS A 187 10.13 3.12 -40.19
C LYS A 187 8.89 3.55 -39.39
N GLN A 188 9.02 3.64 -38.07
CA GLN A 188 7.96 4.10 -37.19
C GLN A 188 7.87 5.62 -37.32
N ASN A 189 6.84 6.10 -38.00
CA ASN A 189 6.59 7.53 -38.21
C ASN A 189 5.51 8.06 -37.25
N ASP A 190 5.25 7.37 -36.13
CA ASP A 190 4.21 7.78 -35.18
C ASP A 190 4.68 8.92 -34.26
N TYR A 191 6.00 9.11 -34.12
CA TYR A 191 6.59 10.10 -33.22
C TYR A 191 7.89 10.69 -33.78
N GLY A 192 8.13 11.97 -33.50
CA GLY A 192 9.35 12.68 -33.87
C GLY A 192 9.24 13.49 -35.17
N PRO A 193 10.34 14.07 -35.65
CA PRO A 193 10.33 15.02 -36.78
C PRO A 193 9.97 14.39 -38.14
N ALA A 194 9.81 13.06 -38.20
CA ALA A 194 9.37 12.32 -39.39
C ALA A 194 7.90 11.87 -39.30
N SER A 195 7.12 12.43 -38.37
CA SER A 195 5.69 12.10 -38.22
C SER A 195 4.90 12.57 -39.43
N LEU A 196 4.11 11.66 -40.02
CA LEU A 196 3.41 11.92 -41.29
C LEU A 196 2.05 12.59 -41.12
N ASP A 197 1.36 12.37 -40.00
CA ASP A 197 0.02 12.89 -39.78
C ASP A 197 -0.07 13.69 -38.47
N PRO A 198 -0.63 14.91 -38.48
CA PRO A 198 -1.16 15.53 -37.27
C PRO A 198 -2.45 14.80 -36.84
N ASP A 199 -2.60 14.53 -35.54
CA ASP A 199 -3.77 13.80 -34.97
C ASP A 199 -5.13 14.49 -35.22
N MET A 200 -5.12 15.75 -35.71
CA MET A 200 -6.32 16.54 -35.98
C MET A 200 -6.11 17.43 -37.21
N SER A 201 -7.20 17.74 -37.91
CA SER A 201 -7.18 18.69 -39.04
C SER A 201 -6.88 20.12 -38.56
N GLN A 202 -6.35 20.96 -39.44
CA GLN A 202 -6.02 22.36 -39.10
C GLN A 202 -7.25 23.14 -38.61
N SER A 203 -8.43 22.87 -39.17
CA SER A 203 -9.69 23.48 -38.75
C SER A 203 -10.11 23.07 -37.33
N GLU A 204 -9.94 21.80 -36.96
CA GLU A 204 -10.25 21.35 -35.59
C GLU A 204 -9.26 21.95 -34.58
N LEU A 205 -8.01 22.18 -35.00
CA LEU A 205 -6.97 22.75 -34.15
C LEU A 205 -7.19 24.25 -33.88
N GLU A 206 -7.75 24.98 -34.83
CA GLU A 206 -8.13 26.39 -34.64
C GLU A 206 -9.30 26.53 -33.67
N VAL A 207 -10.32 25.66 -33.79
CA VAL A 207 -11.45 25.64 -32.85
C VAL A 207 -11.01 25.28 -31.43
N ALA A 208 -10.03 24.40 -31.26
CA ALA A 208 -9.51 24.03 -29.94
C ALA A 208 -8.60 25.09 -29.29
N LYS A 209 -8.19 26.13 -30.03
CA LYS A 209 -7.37 27.24 -29.53
C LYS A 209 -8.20 28.41 -28.98
N GLU A 210 -9.45 28.54 -29.41
CA GLU A 210 -10.43 29.49 -28.85
C GLU A 210 -10.99 29.00 -27.50
#